data_AF-A0A4V1UAS5-F1
#
_entry.id   AF-A0A4V1UAS5-F1
#
_cell.length_a   1.000
_cell.length_b   1.000
_cell.length_c   1.000
_cell.angle_alpha   90.00
_cell.angle_beta   90.00
_cell.angle_gamma   90.00
#
_symmetry.space_group_name_H-M   'P 1'
#
loop_
_entity.id
_entity.type
_entity.pdbx_description
1 polymer ?
#
loop_
_entity_poly.entity_id
_entity_poly.type
_entity_poly.pdbx_seq_one_letter_code
_entity_poly.pdbx_strand_id
1 'polypeptide(L)'
;MDDLRHNENLLIRYLDGELPAEEKAMLEQRLQTDAALQQQLETLRVSIQAIRQYGAAQQVHHVHAEMMAELKGAKQGGKVRTMNRSVRYALAIAASVLVV
;
A
#
# COMPACT_ATOMS: atom_id res chain seq x y z
N MET A 1 -26.21 27.63 -3.44
CA MET A 1 -24.96 26.85 -3.22
C MET A 1 -25.10 25.88 -2.04
N ASP A 2 -25.93 26.18 -1.05
CA ASP A 2 -26.08 25.36 0.15
C ASP A 2 -26.75 24.00 -0.10
N ASP A 3 -27.72 23.92 -1.03
CA ASP A 3 -28.39 22.65 -1.37
C ASP A 3 -27.44 21.57 -1.91
N LEU A 4 -26.41 21.98 -2.66
CA LEU A 4 -25.40 21.06 -3.20
C LEU A 4 -24.58 20.42 -2.07
N ARG A 5 -24.15 21.22 -1.09
CA ARG A 5 -23.37 20.74 0.06
C ARG A 5 -24.22 19.87 0.99
N HIS A 6 -25.50 20.21 1.12
CA HIS A 6 -26.44 19.41 1.88
C HIS A 6 -26.67 18.03 1.24
N ASN A 7 -26.89 17.99 -0.08
CA ASN A 7 -27.04 16.74 -0.82
C ASN A 7 -25.74 15.91 -0.78
N GLU A 8 -24.58 16.54 -0.91
CA GLU A 8 -23.28 15.84 -0.84
C GLU A 8 -23.08 15.15 0.52
N ASN A 9 -23.31 15.86 1.64
CA ASN A 9 -23.22 15.27 2.98
C ASN A 9 -24.21 14.11 3.18
N LEU A 10 -25.43 14.24 2.64
CA LEU A 10 -26.44 13.19 2.70
C LEU A 10 -25.99 11.94 1.92
N LEU A 11 -25.44 12.11 0.72
CA LEU A 11 -24.91 11.02 -0.10
C LEU A 11 -23.69 10.36 0.53
N ILE A 12 -22.84 11.11 1.22
CA ILE A 12 -21.70 10.56 1.97
C ILE A 12 -22.21 9.64 3.09
N ARG A 13 -23.12 10.13 3.95
CA ARG A 13 -23.74 9.32 5.02
C ARG A 13 -24.46 8.09 4.49
N TYR A 14 -25.07 8.19 3.30
CA TYR A 14 -25.67 7.05 2.60
C TYR A 14 -24.64 5.98 2.23
N LEU A 15 -23.51 6.40 1.65
CA LEU A 15 -22.42 5.50 1.26
C LEU A 15 -21.73 4.84 2.46
N ASP A 16 -21.66 5.56 3.59
CA ASP A 16 -21.10 5.05 4.85
C ASP A 16 -22.10 4.16 5.63
N GLY A 17 -23.37 4.13 5.22
CA GLY A 17 -24.42 3.33 5.86
C GLY A 17 -24.94 3.94 7.18
N GLU A 18 -24.69 5.23 7.40
CA GLU A 18 -25.06 5.96 8.62
C GLU A 18 -26.46 6.61 8.53
N LEU A 19 -27.16 6.44 7.41
CA LEU A 19 -28.53 6.92 7.27
C LEU A 19 -29.51 5.97 7.96
N PRO A 20 -30.44 6.50 8.78
CA PRO A 20 -31.53 5.70 9.32
C PRO A 20 -32.43 5.18 8.18
N ALA A 21 -33.12 4.07 8.42
CA ALA A 21 -33.86 3.34 7.38
C ALA A 21 -34.91 4.20 6.66
N GLU A 22 -35.56 5.12 7.37
CA GLU A 22 -36.56 6.03 6.81
C GLU A 22 -35.93 7.06 5.86
N GLU A 23 -34.87 7.76 6.29
CA GLU A 23 -34.15 8.71 5.43
C GLU A 23 -33.52 8.02 4.23
N LYS A 24 -33.01 6.80 4.41
CA LYS A 24 -32.48 5.97 3.32
C LYS A 24 -33.54 5.68 2.26
N ALA A 25 -34.74 5.24 2.67
CA ALA A 25 -35.82 4.96 1.73
C ALA A 25 -36.27 6.21 0.96
N MET A 26 -36.34 7.37 1.64
CA MET A 26 -36.66 8.65 0.99
C MET A 26 -35.58 9.06 -0.02
N LEU A 27 -34.30 8.88 0.33
CA LEU A 27 -33.20 9.17 -0.57
C LEU A 27 -33.20 8.24 -1.79
N GLU A 28 -33.46 6.94 -1.60
CA GLU A 28 -33.56 5.97 -2.69
C GLU A 28 -34.71 6.31 -3.65
N GLN A 29 -35.85 6.78 -3.14
CA GLN A 29 -36.93 7.30 -3.99
C GLN A 29 -36.50 8.53 -4.78
N ARG A 30 -35.81 9.49 -4.15
CA ARG A 30 -35.28 10.68 -4.84
C ARG A 30 -34.28 10.30 -5.94
N LEU A 31 -33.40 9.34 -5.66
CA LEU A 31 -32.40 8.84 -6.62
C LEU A 31 -33.02 8.19 -7.87
N GLN A 32 -34.25 7.67 -7.78
CA GLN A 32 -34.96 7.13 -8.95
C GLN A 32 -35.50 8.22 -9.87
N THR A 33 -35.80 9.41 -9.32
CA THR A 33 -36.44 10.50 -10.06
C THR A 33 -35.48 11.62 -10.44
N ASP A 34 -34.39 11.78 -9.69
CA ASP A 34 -33.44 12.89 -9.84
C ASP A 34 -32.12 12.40 -10.45
N ALA A 35 -31.99 12.59 -11.76
CA ALA A 35 -30.80 12.22 -12.51
C ALA A 35 -29.54 13.01 -12.08
N ALA A 36 -29.69 14.24 -11.60
CA ALA A 36 -28.55 15.04 -11.14
C ALA A 36 -28.00 14.50 -9.81
N LEU A 37 -28.90 14.12 -8.90
CA LEU A 37 -28.52 13.47 -7.64
C LEU A 37 -27.88 12.09 -7.88
N GLN A 38 -28.38 11.34 -8.85
CA GLN A 38 -27.82 10.06 -9.26
C GLN A 38 -26.40 10.23 -9.84
N GLN A 39 -26.18 11.24 -10.67
CA GLN A 39 -24.86 11.58 -11.21
C GLN A 39 -23.86 11.98 -10.11
N GLN A 40 -24.31 12.69 -9.09
CA GLN A 40 -23.47 13.05 -7.93
C GLN A 40 -23.06 11.79 -7.13
N LEU A 41 -24.01 10.88 -6.90
CA LEU A 41 -23.74 9.62 -6.22
C LEU A 41 -22.71 8.77 -6.98
N GLU A 42 -22.86 8.65 -8.29
CA GLU A 42 -21.89 7.92 -9.14
C GLU A 42 -20.52 8.58 -9.13
N THR A 43 -20.47 9.92 -9.18
CA THR A 43 -19.22 10.67 -9.08
C THR A 43 -18.49 10.36 -7.77
N LEU A 44 -19.20 10.40 -6.64
CA LEU A 44 -18.65 10.07 -5.32
C LEU A 44 -18.13 8.61 -5.26
N ARG A 45 -18.89 7.66 -5.82
CA ARG A 45 -18.49 6.24 -5.89
C ARG A 45 -17.18 6.05 -6.66
N VAL A 46 -17.06 6.68 -7.83
CA VAL A 46 -15.84 6.63 -8.65
C VAL A 46 -14.66 7.24 -7.90
N SER A 47 -14.84 8.39 -7.26
CA SER A 47 -13.78 9.03 -6.46
C SER A 47 -13.31 8.12 -5.31
N ILE A 48 -14.24 7.51 -4.56
CA ILE A 48 -13.91 6.57 -3.48
C ILE A 48 -13.15 5.35 -4.02
N GLN A 49 -13.61 4.78 -5.14
CA GLN A 49 -12.95 3.63 -5.76
C GLN A 49 -11.53 3.98 -6.22
N ALA A 50 -11.33 5.15 -6.83
CA ALA A 50 -10.01 5.62 -7.22
C ALA A 50 -9.08 5.73 -5.99
N ILE A 51 -9.52 6.39 -4.92
CA ILE A 51 -8.74 6.53 -3.68
C ILE A 51 -8.37 5.15 -3.11
N ARG A 52 -9.31 4.20 -3.09
CA ARG A 52 -9.06 2.82 -2.62
C ARG A 52 -8.00 2.11 -3.47
N GLN A 53 -8.08 2.23 -4.79
CA GLN A 53 -7.09 1.63 -5.69
C GLN A 53 -5.70 2.22 -5.51
N TYR A 54 -5.60 3.55 -5.42
CA TYR A 54 -4.32 4.22 -5.16
C TYR A 54 -3.74 3.84 -3.80
N GLY A 55 -4.55 3.81 -2.74
CA GLY A 55 -4.11 3.40 -1.41
C GLY A 55 -3.62 1.95 -1.38
N ALA A 56 -4.35 1.02 -2.02
CA ALA A 56 -3.94 -0.38 -2.12
C ALA A 56 -2.61 -0.54 -2.87
N ALA A 57 -2.44 0.15 -4.01
CA ALA A 57 -1.20 0.13 -4.77
C ALA A 57 -0.02 0.66 -3.93
N GLN A 58 -0.21 1.76 -3.21
CA GLN A 58 0.81 2.34 -2.35
C GLN A 58 1.22 1.38 -1.22
N GLN A 59 0.26 0.70 -0.61
CA GLN A 59 0.53 -0.29 0.44
C GLN A 59 1.31 -1.49 -0.11
N VAL A 60 0.95 -2.00 -1.29
CA VAL A 60 1.68 -3.09 -1.95
C VAL A 60 3.11 -2.68 -2.29
N HIS A 61 3.31 -1.46 -2.82
CA HIS A 61 4.65 -0.94 -3.10
C HIS A 61 5.51 -0.82 -1.83
N HIS A 62 4.92 -0.39 -0.73
CA HIS A 62 5.62 -0.29 0.55
C HIS A 62 6.05 -1.67 1.07
N VAL A 63 5.11 -2.63 1.12
CA VAL A 63 5.40 -4.02 1.54
C VAL A 63 6.45 -4.66 0.63
N HIS A 64 6.37 -4.43 -0.68
CA HIS A 64 7.37 -4.93 -1.62
C HIS A 64 8.75 -4.31 -1.38
N ALA A 65 8.82 -3.00 -1.09
CA ALA A 65 10.07 -2.32 -0.79
C ALA A 65 10.72 -2.85 0.50
N GLU A 66 9.93 -3.05 1.56
CA GLU A 66 10.40 -3.66 2.82
C GLU A 66 10.94 -5.08 2.59
N MET A 67 10.17 -5.92 1.90
CA MET A 67 10.59 -7.29 1.56
C MET A 67 11.90 -7.31 0.78
N MET A 68 12.06 -6.43 -0.21
CA MET A 68 13.30 -6.34 -0.99
C MET A 68 14.48 -5.83 -0.15
N ALA A 69 14.24 -4.93 0.80
CA ALA A 69 15.26 -4.46 1.73
C ALA A 69 15.75 -5.59 2.64
N GLU A 70 14.83 -6.40 3.18
CA GLU A 70 15.15 -7.59 3.97
C GLU A 70 15.93 -8.63 3.15
N LEU A 71 15.49 -8.95 1.94
CA LEU A 71 16.18 -9.88 1.04
C LEU A 71 17.58 -9.39 0.65
N LYS A 72 17.76 -8.09 0.44
CA LYS A 72 19.07 -7.50 0.13
C LYS A 72 19.99 -7.50 1.37
N GLY A 73 19.44 -7.34 2.57
CA GLY A 73 20.17 -7.52 3.83
C GLY A 73 20.61 -8.98 4.04
N ALA A 74 19.72 -9.93 3.76
CA ALA A 74 20.02 -11.36 3.85
C ALA A 74 21.09 -11.84 2.85
N LYS A 75 21.16 -11.23 1.64
CA LYS A 75 22.18 -11.52 0.62
C LYS A 75 23.55 -10.90 0.91
N GLN A 76 23.71 -10.09 1.97
CA GLN A 76 25.03 -9.62 2.43
C GLN A 76 25.76 -10.65 3.31
N GLY A 77 25.31 -11.92 3.32
CA GLY A 77 26.07 -13.04 3.85
C GLY A 77 27.44 -13.15 3.18
N GLY A 78 28.47 -12.71 3.91
CA GLY A 78 29.89 -12.99 3.68
C GLY A 78 30.42 -12.65 2.29
N LYS A 79 31.03 -11.46 2.14
CA LYS A 79 31.98 -11.26 1.03
C LYS A 79 33.06 -12.33 1.14
N VAL A 80 33.04 -13.33 0.26
CA VAL A 80 34.15 -14.27 0.09
C VAL A 80 35.34 -13.47 -0.43
N ARG A 81 36.10 -12.92 0.52
CA ARG A 81 37.32 -12.19 0.21
C ARG A 81 38.34 -13.25 -0.20
N THR A 82 38.73 -13.22 -1.47
CA THR A 82 39.78 -14.10 -1.97
C THR A 82 41.03 -13.87 -1.12
N MET A 83 41.48 -14.94 -0.46
CA MET A 83 42.60 -14.86 0.47
C MET A 83 43.87 -14.46 -0.27
N ASN A 84 44.41 -13.27 0.06
CA ASN A 84 45.62 -12.71 -0.56
C ASN A 84 46.79 -13.70 -0.48
N ARG A 85 47.57 -13.79 -1.55
CA ARG A 85 48.68 -14.76 -1.69
C ARG A 85 49.69 -14.66 -0.52
N SER A 86 49.98 -13.46 -0.04
CA SER A 86 50.89 -13.26 1.11
C SER A 86 50.40 -13.93 2.39
N VAL A 87 49.09 -13.92 2.64
CA VAL A 87 48.49 -14.59 3.82
C VAL A 87 48.62 -16.11 3.69
N ARG A 88 48.45 -16.65 2.48
CA ARG A 88 48.65 -18.09 2.23
C ARG A 88 50.09 -18.51 2.47
N TYR A 89 51.07 -17.72 2.02
CA TYR A 89 52.48 -18.01 2.24
C TYR A 89 52.87 -17.93 3.71
N ALA A 90 52.40 -16.91 4.43
CA ALA A 90 52.64 -16.81 5.88
C ALA A 90 52.07 -18.01 6.65
N LEU A 91 50.85 -18.45 6.30
CA LEU A 91 50.22 -19.63 6.90
C LEU A 91 51.00 -20.92 6.58
N ALA A 92 51.42 -21.10 5.33
CA ALA A 92 52.19 -22.28 4.92
C ALA A 92 53.55 -22.37 5.63
N ILE A 93 54.24 -21.23 5.79
CA ILE A 93 55.50 -21.15 6.53
C ILE A 93 55.26 -21.49 8.01
N ALA A 94 54.24 -20.90 8.65
CA ALA A 94 53.91 -21.20 10.04
C ALA A 94 53.56 -22.68 10.25
N ALA A 95 52.81 -23.29 9.33
CA ALA A 95 52.49 -24.72 9.37
C ALA A 95 53.73 -25.59 9.19
N SER A 96 54.69 -25.19 8.34
CA SER A 96 55.93 -25.93 8.13
C SER A 96 56.86 -25.92 9.35
N VAL A 97 56.84 -24.83 10.13
CA VAL A 97 57.64 -24.71 11.37
C VAL A 97 57.03 -25.53 12.51
N LEU A 98 55.71 -25.75 12.49
CA LEU A 98 54.99 -26.50 13.52
C LEU A 98 55.05 -28.02 13.30
N VAL A 99 55.45 -28.48 12.11
CA VAL A 99 55.52 -29.91 11.72
C VAL A 99 56.94 -30.48 11.81
N VAL A 100 57.91 -29.70 12.29
CA VAL A 100 59.28 -30.13 12.65
C VAL A 100 59.41 -30.19 14.16
#